data_AF-A0A7X7KNU2-F1
#
_entry.id   AF-A0A7X7KNU2-F1
#
_cell.length_a   1.000
_cell.length_b   1.000
_cell.length_c   1.000
_cell.angle_alpha   90.00
_cell.angle_beta   90.00
_cell.angle_gamma   90.00
#
_symmetry.space_group_name_H-M   'P 1'
#
loop_
_entity.id
_entity.type
_entity.pdbx_description
1 polymer ?
#
loop_
_entity_poly.entity_id
_entity_poly.type
_entity_poly.pdbx_seq_one_letter_code
_entity_poly.pdbx_strand_id
1 'polypeptide(L)'
;MKANPLHDASRRRLAPGRLSSAGFLGPDARPIDEIVAADVAELAEAGLSVEEVADLLDELHAAADAGLEAPCAACDGRATAAIVEGMGRIPCPFACGFRSHKAVVLVKAGDLELRFTPLHSHLIRKHGFFQGRGSEFRLEPRDLAALHRACRG
;
A
#
# COMPACT_ATOMS: atom_id res chain seq x y z
N MET A 1 -18.81 23.60 -1.93
CA MET A 1 -17.48 23.69 -2.58
C MET A 1 -17.61 23.13 -3.99
N LYS A 2 -17.04 23.80 -5.01
CA LYS A 2 -17.07 23.30 -6.40
C LYS A 2 -16.11 22.10 -6.50
N ALA A 3 -16.59 20.98 -7.03
CA ALA A 3 -15.76 19.81 -7.30
C ALA A 3 -14.62 20.21 -8.26
N ASN A 4 -13.38 20.01 -7.83
CA ASN A 4 -12.21 20.21 -8.67
C ASN A 4 -12.18 19.07 -9.72
N PRO A 5 -12.20 19.36 -11.04
CA PRO A 5 -12.25 18.33 -12.09
C PRO A 5 -11.15 17.26 -12.00
N LEU A 6 -9.99 17.61 -11.41
CA LEU A 6 -8.89 16.68 -11.17
C LEU A 6 -9.21 15.65 -10.08
N HIS A 7 -10.04 15.99 -9.10
CA HIS A 7 -10.44 15.09 -8.02
C HIS A 7 -11.44 14.04 -8.52
N ASP A 8 -12.36 14.42 -9.42
CA ASP A 8 -13.38 13.50 -9.98
C ASP A 8 -12.79 12.46 -10.94
N ALA A 9 -11.78 12.84 -11.73
CA ALA A 9 -11.09 11.91 -12.61
C ALA A 9 -10.30 10.85 -11.83
N SER A 10 -9.61 11.26 -10.77
CA SER A 10 -8.88 10.34 -9.88
C SER A 10 -9.83 9.43 -9.10
N ARG A 11 -10.94 9.96 -8.57
CA ARG A 11 -11.92 9.16 -7.84
C ARG A 11 -12.56 8.07 -8.70
N ARG A 12 -12.89 8.36 -9.96
CA ARG A 12 -13.40 7.34 -10.90
C ARG A 12 -12.41 6.22 -11.19
N ARG A 13 -11.10 6.50 -11.20
CA ARG A 13 -10.06 5.47 -11.38
C ARG A 13 -9.83 4.64 -10.11
N LEU A 14 -10.04 5.25 -8.95
CA LEU A 14 -9.94 4.60 -7.64
C LEU A 14 -11.19 3.78 -7.27
N ALA A 15 -12.33 4.03 -7.92
CA ALA A 15 -13.54 3.23 -7.78
C ALA A 15 -13.38 1.81 -8.35
N PRO A 16 -14.19 0.84 -7.90
CA PRO A 16 -14.31 -0.48 -8.53
C PRO A 16 -14.48 -0.38 -10.06
N GLY A 17 -13.77 -1.22 -10.81
CA GLY A 17 -13.88 -1.27 -12.26
C GLY A 17 -12.62 -1.77 -12.96
N ARG A 18 -12.23 -1.10 -14.05
CA ARG A 18 -11.22 -1.59 -14.99
C ARG A 18 -9.82 -1.79 -14.40
N LEU A 19 -9.47 -1.05 -13.33
CA LEU A 19 -8.15 -1.16 -12.69
C LEU A 19 -8.12 -2.23 -11.59
N SER A 20 -9.18 -2.29 -10.79
CA SER A 20 -9.35 -3.21 -9.66
C SER A 20 -10.83 -3.53 -9.53
N SER A 21 -11.18 -4.81 -9.39
CA SER A 21 -12.55 -5.26 -9.15
C SER A 21 -13.12 -4.70 -7.84
N ALA A 22 -12.30 -4.59 -6.79
CA ALA A 22 -12.68 -4.03 -5.49
C ALA A 22 -12.45 -2.51 -5.39
N GLY A 23 -11.76 -1.89 -6.36
CA GLY A 23 -11.31 -0.51 -6.27
C GLY A 23 -10.18 -0.33 -5.25
N PHE A 24 -9.99 0.92 -4.80
CA PHE A 24 -8.94 1.34 -3.86
C PHE A 24 -9.49 2.14 -2.67
N LEU A 25 -10.79 2.39 -2.61
CA LEU A 25 -11.40 3.26 -1.58
C LEU A 25 -12.24 2.49 -0.57
N GLY A 26 -12.67 1.26 -0.89
CA GLY A 26 -13.66 0.56 -0.06
C GLY A 26 -14.90 1.44 0.19
N PRO A 27 -15.48 1.42 1.40
CA PRO A 27 -16.58 2.29 1.79
C PRO A 27 -16.16 3.74 2.16
N ASP A 28 -14.87 4.10 2.04
CA ASP A 28 -14.38 5.41 2.44
C ASP A 28 -14.96 6.54 1.57
N ALA A 29 -15.79 7.38 2.19
CA ALA A 29 -16.47 8.48 1.52
C ALA A 29 -15.65 9.77 1.50
N ARG A 30 -14.55 9.85 2.27
CA ARG A 30 -13.73 11.05 2.41
C ARG A 30 -13.15 11.51 1.06
N PRO A 31 -12.89 12.80 0.88
CA PRO A 31 -12.04 13.31 -0.20
C PRO A 31 -10.65 12.64 -0.19
N ILE A 32 -10.09 12.38 -1.37
CA ILE A 32 -8.80 11.65 -1.51
C ILE A 32 -7.66 12.42 -0.82
N ASP A 33 -7.64 13.74 -0.95
CA ASP A 33 -6.71 14.65 -0.30
C ASP A 33 -6.84 14.61 1.23
N GLU A 34 -8.05 14.45 1.76
CA GLU A 34 -8.26 14.28 3.21
C GLU A 34 -7.75 12.91 3.70
N ILE A 35 -7.97 11.85 2.93
CA ILE A 35 -7.42 10.51 3.24
C ILE A 35 -5.89 10.59 3.30
N VAL A 36 -5.26 11.12 2.26
CA VAL A 36 -3.81 11.28 2.17
C VAL A 36 -3.28 12.14 3.33
N ALA A 37 -3.87 13.31 3.58
CA ALA A 37 -3.42 14.20 4.63
C ALA A 37 -3.52 13.57 6.02
N ALA A 38 -4.61 12.85 6.31
CA ALA A 38 -4.79 12.17 7.58
C ALA A 38 -3.75 11.05 7.77
N ASP A 39 -3.52 10.23 6.75
CA ASP A 39 -2.60 9.09 6.85
C ASP A 39 -1.13 9.54 6.95
N VAL A 40 -0.75 10.58 6.20
CA VAL A 40 0.60 11.18 6.27
C VAL A 40 0.84 11.83 7.63
N ALA A 41 -0.15 12.52 8.18
CA ALA A 41 -0.04 13.11 9.51
C ALA A 41 0.11 12.03 10.60
N GLU A 42 -0.70 10.96 10.54
CA GLU A 42 -0.59 9.83 11.48
C GLU A 42 0.81 9.17 11.43
N LEU A 43 1.36 9.01 10.22
CA LEU A 43 2.71 8.46 10.03
C LEU A 43 3.80 9.39 10.58
N ALA A 44 3.67 10.69 10.35
CA ALA A 44 4.63 11.69 10.84
C ALA A 44 4.64 11.78 12.37
N GLU A 45 3.49 11.67 13.04
CA GLU A 45 3.39 11.59 14.50
C GLU A 45 4.08 10.33 15.06
N ALA A 46 4.15 9.25 14.27
CA ALA A 46 4.93 8.05 14.59
C ALA A 46 6.44 8.19 14.29
N GLY A 47 6.88 9.36 13.81
CA GLY A 47 8.28 9.66 13.49
C GLY A 47 8.77 9.04 12.18
N LEU A 48 7.86 8.70 11.26
CA LEU A 48 8.19 8.07 9.98
C LEU A 48 7.78 8.92 8.78
N SER A 49 8.54 8.79 7.71
CA SER A 49 8.27 9.36 6.40
C SER A 49 7.59 8.35 5.47
N VAL A 50 6.91 8.87 4.43
CA VAL A 50 6.33 8.01 3.38
C VAL A 50 7.41 7.27 2.59
N GLU A 51 8.62 7.84 2.50
CA GLU A 51 9.80 7.23 1.90
C GLU A 51 10.23 5.98 2.68
N GLU A 52 10.41 6.08 4.00
CA GLU A 52 10.81 4.95 4.86
C GLU A 52 9.81 3.80 4.80
N VAL A 53 8.50 4.12 4.79
CA VAL A 53 7.46 3.11 4.64
C VAL A 53 7.52 2.45 3.26
N ALA A 54 7.69 3.24 2.20
CA ALA A 54 7.75 2.69 0.86
C ALA A 54 8.99 1.79 0.66
N ASP A 55 10.11 2.15 1.28
CA ASP A 55 11.35 1.35 1.27
C ASP A 55 11.13 0.02 2.02
N LEU A 56 10.47 0.05 3.19
CA LEU A 56 10.07 -1.16 3.91
C LEU A 56 9.19 -2.09 3.05
N LEU A 57 8.21 -1.54 2.32
CA LEU A 57 7.35 -2.34 1.44
C LEU A 57 8.12 -2.94 0.26
N ASP A 58 9.08 -2.20 -0.32
CA ASP A 58 9.94 -2.72 -1.39
C ASP A 58 10.87 -3.84 -0.87
N GLU A 59 11.41 -3.72 0.35
CA GLU A 59 12.19 -4.77 1.01
C GLU A 59 11.37 -6.03 1.28
N LEU A 60 10.16 -5.89 1.84
CA LEU A 60 9.25 -7.01 2.11
C LEU A 60 8.84 -7.71 0.81
N HIS A 61 8.59 -6.94 -0.25
CA HIS A 61 8.30 -7.49 -1.56
C HIS A 61 9.50 -8.25 -2.13
N ALA A 62 10.72 -7.70 -2.06
CA ALA A 62 11.93 -8.38 -2.52
C ALA A 62 12.19 -9.69 -1.75
N ALA A 63 11.97 -9.70 -0.44
CA ALA A 63 12.07 -10.90 0.38
C ALA A 63 11.04 -11.97 -0.03
N ALA A 64 9.80 -11.55 -0.31
CA ALA A 64 8.75 -12.44 -0.78
C ALA A 64 9.04 -13.02 -2.17
N ASP A 65 9.55 -12.20 -3.09
CA ASP A 65 9.90 -12.58 -4.47
C ASP A 65 11.02 -13.64 -4.50
N ALA A 66 12.01 -13.52 -3.62
CA ALA A 66 13.07 -14.51 -3.45
C ALA A 66 12.56 -15.90 -3.02
N GLY A 67 11.37 -15.96 -2.43
CA GLY A 67 10.76 -17.20 -1.91
C GLY A 67 10.01 -18.04 -2.93
N LEU A 68 9.76 -17.53 -4.15
CA LEU A 68 9.02 -18.23 -5.21
C LEU A 68 7.72 -18.88 -4.68
N GLU A 69 6.85 -18.08 -4.08
CA GLU A 69 5.58 -18.48 -3.44
C GLU A 69 5.70 -19.21 -2.08
N ALA A 70 6.91 -19.56 -1.63
CA ALA A 70 7.14 -19.98 -0.24
C ALA A 70 7.33 -18.77 0.69
N PRO A 71 6.84 -18.83 1.95
CA PRO A 71 7.14 -17.80 2.94
C PRO A 71 8.64 -17.69 3.21
N CYS A 72 9.20 -16.51 3.03
CA CYS A 72 10.59 -16.17 3.33
C CYS A 72 10.70 -15.30 4.57
N ALA A 73 11.78 -15.47 5.32
CA ALA A 73 12.11 -14.60 6.44
C ALA A 73 12.41 -13.18 5.95
N ALA A 74 11.89 -12.19 6.66
CA ALA A 74 12.18 -10.78 6.50
C ALA A 74 12.43 -10.16 7.88
N CYS A 75 12.98 -8.93 7.90
CA CYS A 75 13.18 -8.19 9.14
C CYS A 75 13.97 -8.97 10.20
N ASP A 76 15.12 -9.54 9.80
CA ASP A 76 15.97 -10.39 10.64
C ASP A 76 15.22 -11.55 11.32
N GLY A 77 14.24 -12.13 10.60
CA GLY A 77 13.45 -13.26 11.06
C GLY A 77 12.24 -12.90 11.94
N ARG A 78 11.97 -11.61 12.15
CA ARG A 78 10.80 -11.14 12.91
C ARG A 78 9.52 -11.08 12.08
N ALA A 79 9.65 -11.15 10.75
CA ALA A 79 8.53 -11.24 9.83
C ALA A 79 8.73 -12.39 8.84
N THR A 80 7.62 -12.87 8.29
CA THR A 80 7.63 -13.72 7.10
C THR A 80 6.86 -13.02 5.98
N ALA A 81 7.39 -13.06 4.76
CA ALA A 81 6.76 -12.51 3.58
C ALA A 81 6.61 -13.59 2.50
N ALA A 82 5.44 -13.65 1.87
CA ALA A 82 5.16 -14.56 0.75
C ALA A 82 4.50 -13.77 -0.38
N ILE A 83 4.73 -14.18 -1.62
CA ILE A 83 4.15 -13.55 -2.80
C ILE A 83 3.18 -14.51 -3.49
N VAL A 84 2.06 -13.98 -3.96
CA VAL A 84 1.12 -14.67 -4.84
C VAL A 84 1.07 -13.90 -6.14
N GLU A 85 1.64 -14.48 -7.18
CA GLU A 85 1.74 -13.87 -8.51
C GLU A 85 0.38 -13.84 -9.22
N GLY A 86 0.15 -12.79 -10.00
CA GLY A 86 -1.03 -12.62 -10.83
C GLY A 86 -0.65 -12.16 -12.23
N MET A 87 -1.41 -12.60 -13.25
CA MET A 87 -1.05 -12.24 -14.62
C MET A 87 -1.26 -10.75 -14.92
N GLY A 88 -0.23 -10.17 -15.54
CA GLY A 88 -0.29 -8.85 -16.16
C GLY A 88 0.20 -7.71 -15.28
N ARG A 89 -0.16 -6.47 -15.66
CA ARG A 89 0.30 -5.25 -14.98
C ARG A 89 -0.89 -4.38 -14.60
N ILE A 90 -0.74 -3.63 -13.52
CA ILE A 90 -1.71 -2.65 -13.04
C ILE A 90 -1.09 -1.24 -13.12
N PRO A 91 -1.73 -0.27 -13.81
CA PRO A 91 -1.26 1.10 -13.84
C PRO A 91 -1.63 1.84 -12.55
N CYS A 92 -0.84 2.84 -12.18
CA CYS A 92 -1.16 3.73 -11.07
C CYS A 92 -2.50 4.47 -11.33
N PRO A 93 -3.45 4.46 -10.37
CA PRO A 93 -4.75 5.11 -10.52
C PRO A 93 -4.68 6.64 -10.64
N PHE A 94 -3.58 7.26 -10.20
CA PHE A 94 -3.33 8.70 -10.37
C PHE A 94 -2.82 9.08 -11.76
N ALA A 95 -2.68 8.12 -12.69
CA ALA A 95 -2.28 8.33 -14.08
C ALA A 95 -0.93 9.03 -14.28
N CYS A 96 0.04 8.77 -13.40
CA CYS A 96 1.42 9.29 -13.48
C CYS A 96 2.34 8.49 -14.42
N GLY A 97 1.81 7.52 -15.17
CA GLY A 97 2.57 6.67 -16.09
C GLY A 97 3.18 5.40 -15.47
N PHE A 98 3.23 5.29 -14.15
CA PHE A 98 3.76 4.10 -13.46
C PHE A 98 2.86 2.87 -13.63
N ARG A 99 3.47 1.69 -13.72
CA ARG A 99 2.80 0.39 -13.76
C ARG A 99 3.58 -0.64 -12.96
N SER A 100 2.89 -1.37 -12.08
CA SER A 100 3.48 -2.51 -11.37
C SER A 100 2.99 -3.84 -11.97
N HIS A 101 3.72 -4.93 -11.75
CA HIS A 101 3.17 -6.26 -12.01
C HIS A 101 2.07 -6.55 -10.99
N LYS A 102 1.17 -7.48 -11.30
CA LYS A 102 0.12 -7.87 -10.37
C LYS A 102 0.64 -8.99 -9.48
N ALA A 103 0.78 -8.70 -8.20
CA ALA A 103 1.00 -9.70 -7.18
C ALA A 103 0.37 -9.24 -5.87
N VAL A 104 0.16 -10.17 -4.95
CA VAL A 104 -0.18 -9.90 -3.56
C VAL A 104 0.98 -10.36 -2.69
N VAL A 105 1.51 -9.46 -1.89
CA VAL A 105 2.51 -9.75 -0.86
C VAL A 105 1.77 -9.90 0.46
N LEU A 106 1.95 -11.06 1.09
CA LEU A 106 1.39 -11.43 2.38
C LEU A 106 2.51 -11.34 3.41
N VAL A 107 2.33 -10.55 4.46
CA VAL A 107 3.33 -10.37 5.53
C VAL A 107 2.71 -10.74 6.87
N LYS A 108 3.46 -11.49 7.67
CA LYS A 108 3.11 -11.82 9.05
C LYS A 108 4.25 -11.44 9.98
N ALA A 109 3.96 -10.70 11.04
CA ALA A 109 4.92 -10.30 12.07
C ALA A 109 4.24 -10.32 13.45
N GLY A 110 4.48 -11.38 14.23
CA GLY A 110 3.70 -11.64 15.45
C GLY A 110 2.21 -11.81 15.13
N ASP A 111 1.35 -11.02 15.78
CA ASP A 111 -0.10 -10.98 15.55
C ASP A 111 -0.50 -10.04 14.39
N LEU A 112 0.44 -9.29 13.82
CA LEU A 112 0.17 -8.42 12.67
C LEU A 112 0.19 -9.23 11.38
N GLU A 113 -0.90 -9.13 10.62
CA GLU A 113 -1.01 -9.66 9.26
C GLU A 113 -1.32 -8.51 8.29
N LEU A 114 -0.45 -8.30 7.30
CA LEU A 114 -0.61 -7.31 6.25
C LEU A 114 -0.71 -8.00 4.90
N ARG A 115 -1.51 -7.43 4.01
CA ARG A 115 -1.51 -7.78 2.59
C ARG A 115 -1.46 -6.52 1.75
N PHE A 116 -0.54 -6.49 0.81
CA PHE A 116 -0.40 -5.37 -0.11
C PHE A 116 -0.04 -5.87 -1.50
N THR A 117 0.05 -4.96 -2.46
CA THR A 117 0.51 -5.25 -3.82
C THR A 117 1.77 -4.45 -4.10
N PRO A 118 2.63 -4.87 -5.04
CA PRO A 118 3.81 -4.11 -5.46
C PRO A 118 3.52 -2.70 -6.00
N LEU A 119 2.25 -2.33 -6.18
CA LEU A 119 1.86 -0.95 -6.50
C LEU A 119 1.91 -0.02 -5.27
N HIS A 120 1.82 -0.55 -4.04
CA HIS A 120 1.70 0.24 -2.81
C HIS A 120 2.92 1.10 -2.50
N SER A 121 4.14 0.58 -2.68
CA SER A 121 5.35 1.38 -2.45
C SER A 121 5.34 2.64 -3.34
N HIS A 122 4.92 2.52 -4.60
CA HIS A 122 4.73 3.68 -5.46
C HIS A 122 3.59 4.61 -5.01
N LEU A 123 2.42 4.07 -4.62
CA LEU A 123 1.29 4.89 -4.16
C LEU A 123 1.64 5.72 -2.93
N ILE A 124 2.34 5.11 -1.98
CA ILE A 124 2.76 5.79 -0.75
C ILE A 124 3.86 6.78 -1.06
N ARG A 125 4.95 6.36 -1.73
CA ARG A 125 6.09 7.23 -2.04
C ARG A 125 5.71 8.44 -2.89
N LYS A 126 4.86 8.26 -3.91
CA LYS A 126 4.56 9.33 -4.88
C LYS A 126 3.31 10.14 -4.53
N HIS A 127 2.36 9.53 -3.84
CA HIS A 127 1.02 10.10 -3.64
C HIS A 127 0.58 10.14 -2.17
N GLY A 128 1.38 9.61 -1.23
CA GLY A 128 1.00 9.49 0.18
C GLY A 128 -0.28 8.66 0.39
N PHE A 129 -0.62 7.79 -0.56
CA PHE A 129 -1.93 7.15 -0.61
C PHE A 129 -1.88 5.70 -0.12
N PHE A 130 -2.51 5.46 1.03
CA PHE A 130 -2.55 4.15 1.71
C PHE A 130 -3.82 3.34 1.40
N GLN A 131 -4.60 3.77 0.39
CA GLN A 131 -5.97 3.34 0.09
C GLN A 131 -7.03 3.87 1.07
N GLY A 132 -8.31 3.76 0.74
CA GLY A 132 -9.41 4.16 1.63
C GLY A 132 -9.66 3.13 2.74
N ARG A 133 -10.20 3.59 3.87
CA ARG A 133 -10.57 2.72 5.00
C ARG A 133 -11.61 1.68 4.56
N GLY A 134 -11.37 0.43 4.95
CA GLY A 134 -12.20 -0.71 4.54
C GLY A 134 -11.95 -1.21 3.11
N SER A 135 -10.99 -0.63 2.39
CA SER A 135 -10.45 -1.25 1.16
C SER A 135 -9.74 -2.55 1.52
N GLU A 136 -9.80 -3.53 0.62
CA GLU A 136 -9.18 -4.84 0.81
C GLU A 136 -7.68 -4.72 1.13
N PHE A 137 -6.97 -3.84 0.42
CA PHE A 137 -5.53 -3.66 0.55
C PHE A 137 -5.16 -2.35 1.29
N ARG A 138 -6.04 -1.86 2.16
CA ARG A 138 -5.73 -0.72 3.03
C ARG A 138 -4.55 -1.07 3.94
N LEU A 139 -3.58 -0.17 4.00
CA LEU A 139 -2.47 -0.24 4.95
C LEU A 139 -2.67 0.86 6.01
N GLU A 140 -2.85 0.48 7.27
CA GLU A 140 -2.99 1.48 8.32
C GLU A 140 -1.61 2.03 8.72
N PRO A 141 -1.44 3.37 8.80
CA PRO A 141 -0.14 3.97 9.16
C PRO A 141 0.43 3.45 10.48
N ARG A 142 -0.40 3.29 11.51
CA ARG A 142 0.02 2.69 12.80
C ARG A 142 0.61 1.28 12.67
N ASP A 143 0.05 0.45 11.79
CA ASP A 143 0.46 -0.94 11.62
C ASP A 143 1.81 -0.99 10.90
N LEU A 144 1.99 -0.13 9.90
CA LEU A 144 3.26 0.07 9.22
C LEU A 144 4.33 0.64 10.15
N ALA A 145 3.97 1.56 11.04
CA ALA A 145 4.91 2.09 12.03
C ALA A 145 5.32 1.06 13.09
N ALA A 146 4.41 0.17 13.49
CA ALA A 146 4.73 -0.97 14.35
C ALA A 146 5.67 -1.95 13.64
N LEU A 147 5.36 -2.30 12.39
CA LEU A 147 6.20 -3.19 11.59
C LEU A 147 7.58 -2.60 11.32
N HIS A 148 7.66 -1.32 10.95
CA HIS A 148 8.93 -0.64 10.73
C HIS A 148 9.83 -0.71 11.97
N ARG A 149 9.28 -0.41 13.16
CA ARG A 149 10.02 -0.55 14.43
C ARG A 149 10.47 -1.99 14.67
N ALA A 150 9.61 -2.98 14.38
CA ALA A 150 10.00 -4.38 14.49
C ALA A 150 11.12 -4.77 13.51
N CYS A 151 11.19 -4.14 12.33
CA CYS A 151 12.21 -4.42 11.32
C CYS A 151 13.53 -3.65 11.50
N ARG A 152 13.53 -2.59 12.29
CA ARG A 152 14.72 -1.73 12.52
C ARG A 152 15.27 -1.76 13.95
N GLY A 153 14.52 -2.32 14.92
CA GLY A 153 14.97 -2.53 16.30
C GLY A 153 15.90 -3.72 16.46
#